data_AF-A0A3A5UKA8-F1
#
_entry.id   AF-A0A3A5UKA8-F1
#
_cell.length_a   1.000
_cell.length_b   1.000
_cell.length_c   1.000
_cell.angle_alpha   90.00
_cell.angle_beta   90.00
_cell.angle_gamma   90.00
#
_symmetry.space_group_name_H-M   'P 1'
#
loop_
_entity.id
_entity.type
_entity.pdbx_description
1 polymer ?
#
loop_
_entity_poly.entity_id
_entity_poly.type
_entity_poly.pdbx_seq_one_letter_code
_entity_poly.pdbx_strand_id
1 'polypeptide(L)'
;MTGARKDRNIKIGAGKKKPTPSPNSTSWSRPAEGRKEIAPTPKPKPRQNPAPRRDNNRNNRSNNNRRGNQSRQGNRSSRPQQKSPLMEEEWARVIDHDQTRNEIIAVSEAKMLLCRLKPKAGITPLLTTARVYIGTNPQAREHIDQVLGMTNIGRVANHVKADLPLVIQIFIEENEQHFIKAFFNVAGNMSLKQHAFELLSGVGNKKAMQMVEARGSSGFESLSALNEACNIDAGELLAKRFLAELDDREMQPRLLDLLLPVKV
;
A
#
# COMPACT_ATOMS: atom_id res chain seq x y z
N MET A 1 -45.42 -33.39 -34.42
CA MET A 1 -43.95 -33.26 -34.44
C MET A 1 -43.62 -32.03 -33.62
N THR A 2 -42.84 -31.98 -32.54
CA THR A 2 -41.76 -32.78 -31.89
C THR A 2 -41.60 -32.07 -30.52
N GLY A 3 -41.72 -32.67 -29.34
CA GLY A 3 -40.90 -33.75 -28.79
C GLY A 3 -39.54 -33.24 -28.28
N ALA A 4 -39.44 -32.74 -27.04
CA ALA A 4 -38.16 -32.58 -26.33
C ALA A 4 -38.35 -32.44 -24.80
N ARG A 5 -38.69 -33.54 -24.12
CA ARG A 5 -38.44 -33.70 -22.68
C ARG A 5 -36.95 -33.99 -22.51
N LYS A 6 -36.21 -33.13 -21.81
CA LYS A 6 -34.83 -33.40 -21.39
C LYS A 6 -34.83 -33.67 -19.89
N ASP A 7 -34.90 -34.95 -19.55
CA ASP A 7 -34.72 -35.47 -18.20
C ASP A 7 -33.30 -35.15 -17.71
N ARG A 8 -33.19 -34.35 -16.65
CA ARG A 8 -31.93 -34.11 -15.94
C ARG A 8 -31.77 -35.18 -14.87
N ASN A 9 -31.11 -36.28 -15.22
CA ASN A 9 -30.68 -37.32 -14.29
C ASN A 9 -29.52 -36.81 -13.43
N ILE A 10 -29.83 -36.23 -12.27
CA ILE A 10 -28.83 -35.80 -11.27
C ILE A 10 -28.59 -36.97 -10.32
N LYS A 11 -27.42 -37.61 -10.42
CA LYS A 11 -26.92 -38.58 -9.44
C LYS A 11 -26.55 -37.85 -8.15
N ILE A 12 -27.44 -37.89 -7.16
CA ILE A 12 -27.16 -37.41 -5.80
C ILE A 12 -26.32 -38.48 -5.10
N GLY A 13 -25.05 -38.18 -4.83
CA GLY A 13 -24.17 -39.04 -4.04
C GLY A 13 -24.66 -39.14 -2.59
N ALA A 14 -24.84 -40.36 -2.09
CA ALA A 14 -25.25 -40.64 -0.73
C ALA A 14 -24.17 -40.16 0.27
N GLY A 15 -24.43 -39.05 0.96
CA GLY A 15 -23.61 -38.57 2.06
C GLY A 15 -23.68 -39.51 3.27
N LYS A 16 -22.52 -39.91 3.80
CA LYS A 16 -22.41 -40.65 5.06
C LYS A 16 -22.99 -39.80 6.22
N LYS A 17 -24.05 -40.30 6.86
CA LYS A 17 -24.62 -39.69 8.08
C LYS A 17 -23.64 -39.83 9.25
N LYS A 18 -23.27 -38.71 9.89
CA LYS A 18 -22.60 -38.70 11.21
C LYS A 18 -23.64 -39.04 12.30
N PRO A 19 -23.30 -39.86 13.32
CA PRO A 19 -24.22 -40.12 14.41
C PRO A 19 -24.36 -38.88 15.31
N THR A 20 -25.61 -38.50 15.58
CA THR A 20 -26.01 -37.50 16.57
C THR A 20 -25.88 -38.06 17.99
N PRO A 21 -25.36 -37.31 18.97
CA PRO A 21 -25.30 -37.75 20.36
C PRO A 21 -26.67 -37.63 21.03
N SER A 22 -27.04 -38.66 21.79
CA SER A 22 -28.29 -38.77 22.58
C SER A 22 -28.28 -37.83 23.80
N PRO A 23 -29.45 -37.31 24.24
CA PRO A 23 -29.53 -36.37 25.35
C PRO A 23 -29.89 -37.10 26.65
N ASN A 24 -28.88 -37.58 27.40
CA ASN A 24 -28.90 -37.70 28.87
C ASN A 24 -27.73 -38.56 29.36
N SER A 25 -26.76 -37.91 30.01
CA SER A 25 -26.10 -38.47 31.19
C SER A 25 -25.37 -37.35 31.93
N THR A 26 -26.10 -36.64 32.78
CA THR A 26 -25.49 -35.86 33.85
C THR A 26 -24.83 -36.84 34.81
N SER A 27 -23.50 -36.97 34.75
CA SER A 27 -22.72 -37.63 35.78
C SER A 27 -21.61 -36.68 36.25
N TRP A 28 -21.63 -36.36 37.54
CA TRP A 28 -20.60 -35.55 38.19
C TRP A 28 -19.24 -36.26 38.08
N SER A 29 -18.22 -35.54 37.60
CA SER A 29 -16.85 -36.04 37.57
C SER A 29 -16.22 -35.98 38.97
N ARG A 30 -15.53 -37.05 39.36
CA ARG A 30 -14.81 -37.20 40.64
C ARG A 30 -13.61 -36.23 40.77
N PRO A 31 -13.16 -35.91 41.99
CA PRO A 31 -12.01 -35.01 42.22
C PRO A 31 -10.69 -35.62 41.69
N ALA A 32 -9.74 -34.74 41.38
CA ALA A 32 -8.47 -35.08 40.73
C ALA A 32 -7.57 -35.97 41.62
N GLU A 33 -7.56 -37.28 41.34
CA GLU A 33 -6.51 -38.19 41.79
C GLU A 33 -5.33 -38.18 40.80
N GLY A 34 -4.13 -37.92 41.33
CA GLY A 34 -2.80 -38.30 40.85
C GLY A 34 -2.57 -38.55 39.36
N ARG A 35 -1.77 -37.67 38.74
CA ARG A 35 -1.22 -37.83 37.38
C ARG A 35 -0.48 -39.18 37.26
N LYS A 36 -1.02 -40.13 36.49
CA LYS A 36 -0.26 -41.30 36.04
C LYS A 36 0.89 -40.81 35.14
N GLU A 37 2.12 -41.12 35.50
CA GLU A 37 3.29 -40.86 34.66
C GLU A 37 3.19 -41.69 33.38
N ILE A 38 3.15 -41.00 32.24
CA ILE A 38 3.24 -41.61 30.92
C ILE A 38 4.72 -41.63 30.56
N ALA A 39 5.29 -42.81 30.33
CA ALA A 39 6.67 -42.96 29.88
C ALA A 39 6.90 -42.20 28.56
N PRO A 40 8.06 -41.53 28.38
CA PRO A 40 8.31 -40.72 27.20
C PRO A 40 8.38 -41.59 25.94
N THR A 41 7.62 -41.21 24.92
CA THR A 41 7.69 -41.79 23.58
C THR A 41 9.09 -41.58 22.98
N PRO A 42 9.67 -42.59 22.30
CA PRO A 42 10.99 -42.46 21.69
C PRO A 42 10.96 -41.42 20.56
N LYS A 43 11.84 -40.41 20.65
CA LYS A 43 12.03 -39.41 19.59
C LYS A 43 12.55 -40.09 18.31
N PRO A 44 11.99 -39.82 17.12
CA PRO A 44 12.59 -40.28 15.88
C PRO A 44 13.95 -39.59 15.65
N LYS A 45 14.94 -40.38 15.23
CA LYS A 45 16.30 -39.88 14.91
C LYS A 45 16.25 -38.87 13.76
N PRO A 46 17.09 -37.81 13.78
CA PRO A 46 17.16 -36.87 12.67
C PRO A 46 17.67 -37.56 11.41
N ARG A 47 16.95 -37.38 10.29
CA ARG A 47 17.40 -37.79 8.94
C ARG A 47 18.72 -37.08 8.62
N GLN A 48 19.76 -37.87 8.34
CA GLN A 48 21.00 -37.35 7.75
C GLN A 48 20.71 -36.95 6.30
N ASN A 49 20.87 -35.67 5.99
CA ASN A 49 20.93 -35.21 4.60
C ASN A 49 22.24 -35.72 3.98
N PRO A 50 22.24 -36.32 2.78
CA PRO A 50 23.47 -36.67 2.10
C PRO A 50 24.24 -35.39 1.73
N ALA A 51 25.54 -35.39 2.02
CA ALA A 51 26.44 -34.28 1.75
C ALA A 51 26.49 -33.91 0.25
N PRO A 52 26.70 -32.63 -0.11
CA PRO A 52 26.92 -32.24 -1.50
C PRO A 52 28.23 -32.86 -2.01
N ARG A 53 28.15 -33.58 -3.14
CA ARG A 53 29.31 -34.11 -3.85
C ARG A 53 30.22 -32.96 -4.28
N ARG A 54 31.44 -32.97 -3.77
CA ARG A 54 32.52 -32.03 -4.09
C ARG A 54 33.13 -32.46 -5.42
N ASP A 55 32.73 -31.82 -6.51
CA ASP A 55 33.36 -32.02 -7.82
C ASP A 55 34.77 -31.41 -7.81
N ASN A 56 35.77 -32.27 -7.64
CA ASN A 56 37.16 -31.97 -7.90
C ASN A 56 37.41 -32.12 -9.41
N ASN A 57 37.17 -31.06 -10.18
CA ASN A 57 37.74 -30.96 -11.53
C ASN A 57 38.75 -29.82 -11.57
N ARG A 58 39.92 -30.07 -10.98
CA ARG A 58 41.14 -29.28 -11.22
C ARG A 58 41.65 -29.62 -12.61
N ASN A 59 41.22 -28.84 -13.61
CA ASN A 59 41.92 -28.81 -14.88
C ASN A 59 42.67 -27.50 -15.05
N ASN A 60 43.98 -27.67 -14.99
CA ASN A 60 45.06 -26.76 -15.30
C ASN A 60 44.90 -26.26 -16.76
N ARG A 61 44.68 -24.96 -16.98
CA ARG A 61 44.97 -24.31 -18.27
C ARG A 61 45.42 -22.88 -18.05
N SER A 62 46.72 -22.78 -17.80
CA SER A 62 47.52 -21.57 -17.99
C SER A 62 47.47 -21.12 -19.46
N ASN A 63 47.43 -19.79 -19.63
CA ASN A 63 47.91 -18.99 -20.76
C ASN A 63 47.85 -19.56 -22.18
N ASN A 64 46.97 -18.96 -23.00
CA ASN A 64 47.41 -18.04 -24.06
C ASN A 64 46.21 -17.65 -24.93
N ASN A 65 45.80 -16.38 -24.87
CA ASN A 65 45.22 -15.71 -26.04
C ASN A 65 45.41 -14.19 -25.92
N ARG A 66 46.67 -13.77 -26.06
CA ARG A 66 47.00 -12.49 -26.69
C ARG A 66 46.70 -12.63 -28.19
N ARG A 67 45.47 -12.34 -28.60
CA ARG A 67 45.19 -11.88 -29.97
C ARG A 67 44.15 -10.78 -29.89
N GLY A 68 44.57 -9.62 -30.37
CA GLY A 68 43.83 -8.37 -30.29
C GLY A 68 42.41 -8.50 -30.83
N ASN A 69 41.52 -7.73 -30.22
CA ASN A 69 40.34 -7.32 -30.92
C ASN A 69 40.18 -5.82 -30.72
N GLN A 70 40.31 -5.12 -31.84
CA GLN A 70 40.09 -3.70 -32.01
C GLN A 70 38.83 -3.23 -31.29
N SER A 71 38.95 -2.05 -30.69
CA SER A 71 37.90 -1.03 -30.56
C SER A 71 36.54 -1.43 -31.10
N ARG A 72 35.77 -2.22 -30.34
CA ARG A 72 34.32 -2.18 -30.42
C ARG A 72 33.88 -0.94 -29.66
N GLN A 73 34.01 0.23 -30.30
CA GLN A 73 33.08 1.33 -30.11
C GLN A 73 31.71 0.80 -30.55
N GLY A 74 31.10 0.01 -29.65
CA GLY A 74 29.71 -0.35 -29.75
C GLY A 74 28.94 0.95 -29.66
N ASN A 75 28.41 1.36 -30.79
CA ASN A 75 27.34 2.34 -30.93
C ASN A 75 26.27 1.94 -29.89
N ARG A 76 26.35 2.51 -28.67
CA ARG A 76 25.29 2.37 -27.66
C ARG A 76 24.15 3.18 -28.22
N SER A 77 23.33 2.52 -29.05
CA SER A 77 22.01 3.00 -29.40
C SER A 77 21.40 3.54 -28.13
N SER A 78 21.07 4.84 -28.12
CA SER A 78 20.49 5.51 -26.97
C SER A 78 19.28 4.69 -26.55
N ARG A 79 19.42 3.92 -25.47
CA ARG A 79 18.29 3.22 -24.88
C ARG A 79 17.27 4.32 -24.62
N PRO A 80 16.05 4.25 -25.20
CA PRO A 80 15.05 5.28 -24.99
C PRO A 80 14.96 5.48 -23.48
N GLN A 81 15.33 6.68 -23.05
CA GLN A 81 15.41 7.03 -21.65
C GLN A 81 13.98 6.92 -21.14
N GLN A 82 13.68 5.84 -20.41
CA GLN A 82 12.36 5.63 -19.85
C GLN A 82 12.06 6.87 -19.02
N LYS A 83 10.99 7.58 -19.39
CA LYS A 83 10.62 8.81 -18.69
C LYS A 83 10.35 8.45 -17.24
N SER A 84 11.10 9.03 -16.31
CA SER A 84 10.85 8.85 -14.88
C SER A 84 9.41 9.30 -14.57
N PRO A 85 8.62 8.55 -13.78
CA PRO A 85 7.24 8.92 -13.44
C PRO A 85 7.10 10.34 -12.86
N LEU A 86 8.14 10.84 -12.19
CA LEU A 86 8.23 12.21 -11.67
C LEU A 86 8.22 13.31 -12.75
N MET A 87 8.51 12.98 -14.03
CA MET A 87 8.48 14.00 -15.10
C MET A 87 7.06 14.41 -15.49
N GLU A 88 6.06 13.63 -15.09
CA GLU A 88 4.64 13.97 -15.26
C GLU A 88 4.10 14.79 -14.08
N GLU A 89 4.88 14.96 -13.01
CA GLU A 89 4.49 15.69 -11.82
C GLU A 89 4.96 17.15 -11.92
N GLU A 90 4.05 18.08 -11.65
CA GLU A 90 4.35 19.51 -11.68
C GLU A 90 4.54 20.11 -10.29
N TRP A 91 3.81 19.60 -9.30
CA TRP A 91 3.76 20.12 -7.95
C TRP A 91 4.08 19.03 -6.92
N ALA A 92 4.78 19.42 -5.87
CA ALA A 92 5.05 18.58 -4.71
C ALA A 92 4.92 19.37 -3.42
N ARG A 93 4.68 18.67 -2.32
CA ARG A 93 4.64 19.23 -0.97
C ARG A 93 5.86 18.80 -0.17
N VAL A 94 6.51 19.78 0.44
CA VAL A 94 7.67 19.58 1.29
C VAL A 94 7.24 18.85 2.56
N ILE A 95 7.99 17.81 2.93
CA ILE A 95 7.83 17.10 4.19
C ILE A 95 8.94 17.53 5.14
N ASP A 96 10.18 17.52 4.65
CA ASP A 96 11.36 17.86 5.42
C ASP A 96 12.41 18.54 4.53
N HIS A 97 13.18 19.45 5.13
CA HIS A 97 14.28 20.13 4.49
C HIS A 97 15.54 19.97 5.35
N ASP A 98 16.38 19.02 4.95
CA ASP A 98 17.65 18.74 5.60
C ASP A 98 18.72 19.73 5.15
N GLN A 99 19.04 20.69 6.02
CA GLN A 99 20.09 21.68 5.77
C GLN A 99 21.50 21.07 5.75
N THR A 100 21.72 19.95 6.43
CA THR A 100 23.05 19.32 6.49
C THR A 100 23.41 18.63 5.18
N ARG A 101 22.42 18.01 4.54
CA ARG A 101 22.57 17.35 3.23
C ARG A 101 22.16 18.24 2.06
N ASN A 102 21.60 19.42 2.35
CA ASN A 102 21.01 20.31 1.37
C ASN A 102 20.05 19.54 0.43
N GLU A 103 19.13 18.80 1.03
CA GLU A 103 18.18 17.93 0.36
C GLU A 103 16.78 18.14 0.95
N ILE A 104 15.78 18.24 0.08
CA ILE A 104 14.38 18.34 0.45
C ILE A 104 13.71 17.02 0.13
N ILE A 105 12.98 16.48 1.10
CA ILE A 105 12.08 15.34 0.89
C ILE A 105 10.67 15.88 0.70
N ALA A 106 10.04 15.49 -0.39
CA ALA A 106 8.72 15.95 -0.76
C ALA A 106 7.83 14.80 -1.27
N VAL A 107 6.52 15.03 -1.30
CA VAL A 107 5.52 14.13 -1.90
C VAL A 107 4.83 14.84 -3.06
N SER A 108 4.70 14.17 -4.20
CA SER A 108 4.07 14.76 -5.39
C SER A 108 2.54 14.81 -5.25
N GLU A 109 1.89 15.85 -5.80
CA GLU A 109 0.44 16.03 -5.62
C GLU A 109 -0.41 15.11 -6.51
N ALA A 110 0.07 14.76 -7.72
CA ALA A 110 -0.77 14.04 -8.69
C ALA A 110 -0.79 12.52 -8.46
N LYS A 111 0.29 11.94 -7.94
CA LYS A 111 0.41 10.48 -7.71
C LYS A 111 0.90 10.10 -6.30
N MET A 112 1.06 11.07 -5.40
CA MET A 112 1.60 10.85 -4.05
C MET A 112 2.96 10.12 -4.05
N LEU A 113 3.83 10.47 -5.00
CA LEU A 113 5.15 9.86 -5.11
C LEU A 113 6.16 10.61 -4.23
N LEU A 114 6.85 9.88 -3.36
CA LEU A 114 7.95 10.44 -2.58
C LEU A 114 9.16 10.73 -3.48
N CYS A 115 9.67 11.94 -3.40
CA CYS A 115 10.80 12.41 -4.18
C CYS A 115 11.81 13.18 -3.33
N ARG A 116 13.03 13.23 -3.85
CA ARG A 116 14.16 13.96 -3.28
C ARG A 116 14.52 15.09 -4.23
N LEU A 117 14.61 16.29 -3.67
CA LEU A 117 14.81 17.52 -4.40
C LEU A 117 16.04 18.22 -3.87
N LYS A 118 16.75 18.89 -4.76
CA LYS A 118 17.87 19.76 -4.43
C LYS A 118 17.36 21.21 -4.40
N PRO A 119 17.42 21.91 -3.25
CA PRO A 119 17.09 23.32 -3.18
C PRO A 119 18.10 24.17 -3.96
N LYS A 120 17.67 25.37 -4.39
CA LYS A 120 18.61 26.38 -4.89
C LYS A 120 19.51 26.90 -3.78
N ALA A 121 20.69 27.38 -4.14
CA ALA A 121 21.62 27.96 -3.18
C ALA A 121 21.02 29.24 -2.54
N GLY A 122 21.16 29.36 -1.22
CA GLY A 122 20.77 30.56 -0.47
C GLY A 122 19.27 30.72 -0.20
N ILE A 123 18.45 29.69 -0.43
CA ILE A 123 17.03 29.76 -0.07
C ILE A 123 16.85 29.63 1.44
N THR A 124 15.81 30.26 1.96
CA THR A 124 15.35 30.02 3.32
C THR A 124 14.81 28.60 3.47
N PRO A 125 14.90 28.01 4.67
CA PRO A 125 14.34 26.70 4.93
C PRO A 125 12.84 26.69 4.64
N LEU A 126 12.43 25.86 3.68
CA LEU A 126 11.03 25.63 3.37
C LEU A 126 10.31 24.99 4.57
N LEU A 127 9.10 25.47 4.82
CA LEU A 127 8.22 24.91 5.84
C LEU A 127 7.72 23.53 5.42
N THR A 128 7.53 22.64 6.38
CA THR A 128 6.73 21.42 6.19
C THR A 128 5.35 21.82 5.68
N THR A 129 4.83 21.07 4.70
CA THR A 129 3.61 21.31 3.90
C THR A 129 3.70 22.36 2.80
N ALA A 130 4.81 23.08 2.67
CA ALA A 130 4.98 24.06 1.61
C ALA A 130 4.86 23.43 0.22
N ARG A 131 4.09 24.08 -0.65
CA ARG A 131 3.89 23.65 -2.04
C ARG A 131 5.02 24.20 -2.92
N VAL A 132 5.71 23.31 -3.63
CA VAL A 132 6.84 23.64 -4.51
C VAL A 132 6.59 23.13 -5.93
N TYR A 133 7.01 23.93 -6.91
CA TYR A 133 6.99 23.54 -8.31
C TYR A 133 8.22 22.68 -8.65
N ILE A 134 7.97 21.48 -9.18
CA ILE A 134 8.98 20.49 -9.63
C ILE A 134 8.88 20.18 -11.12
N GLY A 135 7.94 20.81 -11.83
CA GLY A 135 7.68 20.58 -13.25
C GLY A 135 8.87 20.85 -14.16
N THR A 136 8.72 20.53 -15.44
CA THR A 136 9.83 20.52 -16.41
C THR A 136 10.43 21.89 -16.70
N ASN A 137 9.69 22.98 -16.49
CA ASN A 137 10.15 24.34 -16.76
C ASN A 137 11.10 24.84 -15.64
N PRO A 138 12.42 24.97 -15.87
CA PRO A 138 13.36 25.38 -14.83
C PRO A 138 13.15 26.83 -14.38
N GLN A 139 12.61 27.70 -15.25
CA GLN A 139 12.40 29.12 -14.91
C GLN A 139 11.27 29.31 -13.90
N ALA A 140 10.25 28.44 -13.94
CA ALA A 140 9.13 28.46 -13.00
C ALA A 140 9.48 27.83 -11.64
N ARG A 141 10.62 27.14 -11.51
CA ARG A 141 11.07 26.59 -10.24
C ARG A 141 11.69 27.71 -9.42
N GLU A 142 10.95 28.27 -8.47
CA GLU A 142 11.48 29.32 -7.60
C GLU A 142 12.49 28.75 -6.58
N HIS A 143 12.11 27.67 -5.89
CA HIS A 143 12.82 27.12 -4.74
C HIS A 143 13.74 25.93 -5.07
N ILE A 144 13.44 25.20 -6.15
CA ILE A 144 14.09 23.92 -6.47
C ILE A 144 15.08 24.08 -7.63
N ASP A 145 16.30 23.58 -7.45
CA ASP A 145 17.34 23.50 -8.48
C ASP A 145 17.11 22.26 -9.37
N GLN A 146 17.11 21.08 -8.74
CA GLN A 146 17.07 19.81 -9.45
C GLN A 146 16.24 18.75 -8.71
N VAL A 147 15.51 17.92 -9.46
CA VAL A 147 14.89 16.69 -8.92
C VAL A 147 15.95 15.58 -8.91
N LEU A 148 16.35 15.11 -7.72
CA LEU A 148 17.38 14.08 -7.56
C LEU A 148 16.84 12.69 -7.90
N GLY A 149 15.57 12.42 -7.61
CA GLY A 149 14.89 11.19 -7.97
C GLY A 149 13.81 10.77 -6.97
N MET A 150 13.22 9.59 -7.21
CA MET A 150 12.23 9.01 -6.29
C MET A 150 12.91 8.42 -5.04
N THR A 151 12.16 8.37 -3.94
CA THR A 151 12.53 7.61 -2.75
C THR A 151 11.36 6.74 -2.30
N ASN A 152 11.64 5.79 -1.42
CA ASN A 152 10.63 4.93 -0.81
C ASN A 152 10.47 5.33 0.65
N ILE A 153 9.28 5.10 1.20
CA ILE A 153 9.00 5.38 2.61
C ILE A 153 10.00 4.66 3.54
N GLY A 154 10.38 3.41 3.24
CA GLY A 154 11.37 2.67 4.01
C GLY A 154 12.78 3.29 4.07
N ARG A 155 13.10 4.27 3.20
CA ARG A 155 14.41 4.94 3.12
C ARG A 155 14.42 6.36 3.69
N VAL A 156 13.26 6.91 4.04
CA VAL A 156 13.19 8.24 4.67
C VAL A 156 13.41 8.12 6.18
N ALA A 157 13.85 9.23 6.80
CA ALA A 157 14.06 9.30 8.24
C ALA A 157 12.74 9.19 9.01
N ASN A 158 12.81 8.82 10.29
CA ASN A 158 11.61 8.53 11.09
C ASN A 158 10.73 9.76 11.32
N HIS A 159 11.33 10.94 11.48
CA HIS A 159 10.58 12.20 11.61
C HIS A 159 9.79 12.51 10.34
N VAL A 160 10.40 12.32 9.16
CA VAL A 160 9.74 12.48 7.85
C VAL A 160 8.53 11.56 7.72
N LYS A 161 8.61 10.31 8.23
CA LYS A 161 7.47 9.39 8.25
C LYS A 161 6.36 9.86 9.19
N ALA A 162 6.72 10.46 10.33
CA ALA A 162 5.78 10.97 11.30
C ALA A 162 5.03 12.20 10.78
N ASP A 163 5.68 13.04 9.96
CA ASP A 163 5.09 14.25 9.38
C ASP A 163 4.26 13.96 8.12
N LEU A 164 4.50 12.84 7.44
CA LEU A 164 3.82 12.48 6.19
C LEU A 164 2.27 12.42 6.30
N PRO A 165 1.64 11.84 7.34
CA PRO A 165 0.20 11.93 7.55
C PRO A 165 -0.32 13.36 7.55
N LEU A 166 0.38 14.29 8.23
CA LEU A 166 -0.03 15.68 8.34
C LEU A 166 0.04 16.39 6.99
N VAL A 167 1.10 16.17 6.22
CA VAL A 167 1.26 16.74 4.87
C VAL A 167 0.14 16.26 3.94
N ILE A 168 -0.21 14.97 4.00
CA ILE A 168 -1.30 14.39 3.21
C ILE A 168 -2.65 14.92 3.67
N GLN A 169 -2.87 15.06 4.98
CA GLN A 169 -4.10 15.62 5.54
C GLN A 169 -4.35 17.05 5.04
N ILE A 170 -3.35 17.92 5.12
CA ILE A 170 -3.45 19.31 4.64
C ILE A 170 -3.74 19.34 3.13
N PHE A 171 -3.12 18.45 2.34
CA PHE A 171 -3.46 18.32 0.92
C PHE A 171 -4.92 17.91 0.68
N ILE A 172 -5.46 17.00 1.51
CA ILE A 172 -6.86 16.57 1.42
C ILE A 172 -7.81 17.71 1.78
N GLU A 173 -7.50 18.45 2.84
CA GLU A 173 -8.30 19.59 3.32
C GLU A 173 -8.33 20.72 2.29
N GLU A 174 -7.19 21.07 1.69
CA GLU A 174 -7.14 22.08 0.63
C GLU A 174 -7.94 21.70 -0.62
N ASN A 175 -8.11 20.39 -0.87
CA ASN A 175 -8.86 19.85 -2.00
C ASN A 175 -10.14 19.15 -1.56
N GLU A 176 -10.74 19.57 -0.44
CA GLU A 176 -11.86 18.87 0.22
C GLU A 176 -13.01 18.55 -0.73
N GLN A 177 -13.37 19.49 -1.60
CA GLN A 177 -14.47 19.40 -2.54
C GLN A 177 -14.30 18.22 -3.52
N HIS A 178 -13.07 17.92 -3.91
CA HIS A 178 -12.77 16.77 -4.77
C HIS A 178 -12.99 15.46 -4.03
N PHE A 179 -12.47 15.33 -2.80
CA PHE A 179 -12.59 14.09 -2.03
C PHE A 179 -14.02 13.80 -1.56
N ILE A 180 -14.78 14.84 -1.23
CA ILE A 180 -16.21 14.73 -0.93
C ILE A 180 -16.97 14.16 -2.12
N LYS A 181 -16.78 14.74 -3.31
CA LYS A 181 -17.47 14.32 -4.53
C LYS A 181 -17.02 12.95 -5.02
N ALA A 182 -15.71 12.69 -5.02
CA ALA A 182 -15.12 11.48 -5.59
C ALA A 182 -15.23 10.26 -4.67
N PHE A 183 -15.19 10.45 -3.35
CA PHE A 183 -15.22 9.36 -2.38
C PHE A 183 -16.48 9.39 -1.51
N PHE A 184 -16.67 10.43 -0.69
CA PHE A 184 -17.68 10.37 0.38
C PHE A 184 -19.13 10.30 -0.14
N ASN A 185 -19.44 11.06 -1.18
CA ASN A 185 -20.78 11.08 -1.75
C ASN A 185 -21.07 9.91 -2.71
N VAL A 186 -20.03 9.27 -3.25
CA VAL A 186 -20.16 8.15 -4.23
C VAL A 186 -19.92 6.78 -3.58
N ALA A 187 -19.31 6.73 -2.40
CA ALA A 187 -18.98 5.48 -1.70
C ALA A 187 -20.19 4.55 -1.55
N GLY A 188 -20.03 3.29 -1.93
CA GLY A 188 -21.09 2.28 -1.82
C GLY A 188 -20.59 0.99 -1.21
N ASN A 189 -21.45 -0.02 -1.21
CA ASN A 189 -21.09 -1.37 -0.83
C ASN A 189 -20.10 -1.96 -1.84
N MET A 190 -18.91 -2.33 -1.36
CA MET A 190 -17.93 -3.06 -2.17
C MET A 190 -18.29 -4.55 -2.28
N SER A 191 -18.90 -5.09 -1.22
CA SER A 191 -19.44 -6.44 -1.19
C SER A 191 -20.74 -6.48 -0.39
N LEU A 192 -21.39 -7.64 -0.35
CA LEU A 192 -22.57 -7.88 0.49
C LEU A 192 -22.33 -7.56 1.98
N LYS A 193 -21.08 -7.59 2.45
CA LYS A 193 -20.73 -7.44 3.87
C LYS A 193 -19.86 -6.22 4.19
N GLN A 194 -19.38 -5.50 3.17
CA GLN A 194 -18.37 -4.44 3.36
C GLN A 194 -18.74 -3.19 2.59
N HIS A 195 -18.80 -2.06 3.30
CA HIS A 195 -18.94 -0.73 2.71
C HIS A 195 -17.58 -0.10 2.40
N ALA A 196 -17.49 0.77 1.39
CA ALA A 196 -16.24 1.43 1.02
C ALA A 196 -15.66 2.34 2.13
N PHE A 197 -16.50 2.87 3.02
CA PHE A 197 -16.04 3.62 4.20
C PHE A 197 -15.20 2.78 5.16
N GLU A 198 -15.37 1.46 5.17
CA GLU A 198 -14.56 0.56 6.01
C GLU A 198 -13.10 0.45 5.52
N LEU A 199 -12.77 1.02 4.34
CA LEU A 199 -11.39 1.15 3.89
C LEU A 199 -10.61 2.19 4.70
N LEU A 200 -11.31 3.15 5.31
CA LEU A 200 -10.68 4.20 6.12
C LEU A 200 -10.11 3.60 7.41
N SER A 201 -8.87 3.98 7.73
CA SER A 201 -8.14 3.42 8.88
C SER A 201 -8.79 3.83 10.20
N GLY A 202 -9.52 2.91 10.85
CA GLY A 202 -10.24 3.19 12.10
C GLY A 202 -11.76 3.32 11.94
N VAL A 203 -12.28 3.13 10.73
CA VAL A 203 -13.73 3.03 10.47
C VAL A 203 -14.12 1.56 10.35
N GLY A 204 -14.81 1.05 11.37
CA GLY A 204 -15.45 -0.27 11.31
C GLY A 204 -16.88 -0.19 10.79
N ASN A 205 -17.52 -1.35 10.61
CA ASN A 205 -18.89 -1.47 10.09
C ASN A 205 -19.91 -0.54 10.77
N LYS A 206 -19.90 -0.45 12.11
CA LYS A 206 -20.81 0.44 12.85
C LYS A 206 -20.65 1.93 12.46
N LYS A 207 -19.41 2.41 12.36
CA LYS A 207 -19.13 3.79 11.94
C LYS A 207 -19.44 3.98 10.46
N ALA A 208 -19.13 3.00 9.61
CA ALA A 208 -19.46 3.06 8.20
C ALA A 208 -20.98 3.19 7.97
N MET A 209 -21.80 2.43 8.71
CA MET A 209 -23.26 2.55 8.64
C MET A 209 -23.74 3.92 9.14
N GLN A 210 -23.18 4.43 10.24
CA GLN A 210 -23.47 5.80 10.71
C GLN A 210 -23.15 6.85 9.63
N MET A 211 -22.02 6.72 8.93
CA MET A 211 -21.65 7.62 7.83
C MET A 211 -22.62 7.51 6.64
N VAL A 212 -23.11 6.31 6.34
CA VAL A 212 -24.12 6.11 5.29
C VAL A 212 -25.45 6.76 5.66
N GLU A 213 -25.88 6.61 6.92
CA GLU A 213 -27.09 7.26 7.45
C GLU A 213 -26.96 8.78 7.44
N ALA A 214 -25.83 9.31 7.92
CA ALA A 214 -25.54 10.75 7.95
C ALA A 214 -25.47 11.37 6.54
N ARG A 215 -24.95 10.62 5.56
CA ARG A 215 -24.91 11.09 4.17
C ARG A 215 -26.31 11.29 3.59
N GLY A 216 -27.23 10.38 3.89
CA GLY A 216 -28.58 10.37 3.34
C GLY A 216 -28.61 10.52 1.81
N SER A 217 -29.63 11.21 1.30
CA SER A 217 -29.79 11.52 -0.12
C SER A 217 -29.10 12.82 -0.55
N SER A 218 -28.84 13.73 0.40
CA SER A 218 -28.26 15.05 0.15
C SER A 218 -26.75 15.01 -0.04
N GLY A 219 -26.06 14.01 0.53
CA GLY A 219 -24.61 13.99 0.57
C GLY A 219 -24.02 14.92 1.63
N PHE A 220 -22.69 15.00 1.66
CA PHE A 220 -21.93 15.97 2.44
C PHE A 220 -21.53 17.17 1.57
N GLU A 221 -21.55 18.37 2.14
CA GLU A 221 -21.15 19.62 1.47
C GLU A 221 -19.68 19.98 1.71
N SER A 222 -19.17 19.69 2.92
CA SER A 222 -17.79 19.97 3.36
C SER A 222 -17.26 18.83 4.24
N LEU A 223 -15.94 18.79 4.43
CA LEU A 223 -15.34 17.83 5.37
C LEU A 223 -15.74 18.18 6.82
N SER A 224 -15.94 19.46 7.13
CA SER A 224 -16.44 19.90 8.45
C SER A 224 -17.83 19.31 8.74
N ALA A 225 -18.76 19.39 7.79
CA ALA A 225 -20.10 18.85 7.96
C ALA A 225 -20.08 17.32 8.18
N LEU A 226 -19.22 16.60 7.45
CA LEU A 226 -18.99 15.17 7.65
C LEU A 226 -18.42 14.86 9.03
N ASN A 227 -17.41 15.62 9.45
CA ASN A 227 -16.72 15.45 10.73
C ASN A 227 -17.69 15.68 11.90
N GLU A 228 -18.50 16.73 11.83
CA GLU A 228 -19.52 17.05 12.84
C GLU A 228 -20.62 15.98 12.90
N ALA A 229 -21.14 15.54 11.74
CA ALA A 229 -22.24 14.58 11.69
C ALA A 229 -21.85 13.19 12.21
N CYS A 230 -20.59 12.78 11.97
CA CYS A 230 -20.12 11.43 12.31
C CYS A 230 -19.17 11.39 13.53
N ASN A 231 -18.78 12.55 14.08
CA ASN A 231 -17.75 12.69 15.12
C ASN A 231 -16.46 11.95 14.73
N ILE A 232 -15.94 12.28 13.55
CA ILE A 232 -14.71 11.72 12.97
C ILE A 232 -13.82 12.84 12.44
N ASP A 233 -12.55 12.51 12.19
CA ASP A 233 -11.67 13.34 11.36
C ASP A 233 -11.46 12.64 10.01
N ALA A 234 -12.30 12.98 9.04
CA ALA A 234 -12.28 12.37 7.71
C ALA A 234 -10.97 12.65 6.95
N GLY A 235 -10.36 13.82 7.15
CA GLY A 235 -9.09 14.19 6.54
C GLY A 235 -7.96 13.31 7.07
N GLU A 236 -7.85 13.18 8.38
CA GLU A 236 -6.85 12.33 9.03
C GLU A 236 -7.06 10.84 8.69
N LEU A 237 -8.31 10.35 8.70
CA LEU A 237 -8.64 8.95 8.38
C LEU A 237 -8.23 8.58 6.95
N LEU A 238 -8.50 9.48 5.99
CA LEU A 238 -8.13 9.29 4.59
C LEU A 238 -6.61 9.41 4.41
N ALA A 239 -5.96 10.35 5.09
CA ALA A 239 -4.50 10.50 5.08
C ALA A 239 -3.78 9.23 5.60
N LYS A 240 -4.26 8.67 6.71
CA LYS A 240 -3.75 7.40 7.25
C LYS A 240 -3.93 6.24 6.27
N ARG A 241 -5.07 6.19 5.57
CA ARG A 241 -5.30 5.17 4.53
C ARG A 241 -4.33 5.34 3.35
N PHE A 242 -4.14 6.55 2.85
CA PHE A 242 -3.16 6.82 1.80
C PHE A 242 -1.75 6.42 2.20
N LEU A 243 -1.35 6.75 3.43
CA LEU A 243 -0.06 6.33 3.97
C LEU A 243 0.11 4.81 3.96
N ALA A 244 -0.92 4.07 4.40
CA ALA A 244 -0.90 2.60 4.39
C ALA A 244 -0.77 2.04 2.96
N GLU A 245 -1.43 2.65 1.97
CA GLU A 245 -1.34 2.26 0.55
C GLU A 245 0.00 2.63 -0.10
N LEU A 246 0.72 3.63 0.44
CA LEU A 246 2.08 3.98 0.01
C LEU A 246 3.12 3.01 0.56
N ASP A 247 2.91 2.51 1.79
CA ASP A 247 3.78 1.51 2.42
C ASP A 247 3.56 0.11 1.84
N ASP A 248 2.30 -0.28 1.67
CA ASP A 248 1.90 -1.55 1.04
C ASP A 248 1.24 -1.34 -0.33
N ARG A 249 2.01 -1.62 -1.38
CA ARG A 249 1.56 -1.48 -2.78
C ARG A 249 0.60 -2.58 -3.22
N GLU A 250 0.57 -3.71 -2.53
CA GLU A 250 -0.33 -4.83 -2.85
C GLU A 250 -1.70 -4.66 -2.18
N MET A 251 -1.86 -3.67 -1.31
CA MET A 251 -3.11 -3.36 -0.65
C MET A 251 -4.20 -3.04 -1.69
N GLN A 252 -5.30 -3.78 -1.67
CA GLN A 252 -6.45 -3.54 -2.54
C GLN A 252 -7.73 -3.35 -1.71
N PRO A 253 -8.67 -2.52 -2.18
CA PRO A 253 -8.54 -1.56 -3.29
C PRO A 253 -7.63 -0.37 -2.94
N ARG A 254 -7.05 0.28 -3.96
CA ARG A 254 -6.18 1.46 -3.82
C ARG A 254 -6.98 2.73 -4.05
N LEU A 255 -7.27 3.45 -2.97
CA LEU A 255 -7.93 4.75 -3.05
C LEU A 255 -7.04 5.81 -3.71
N LEU A 256 -5.71 5.71 -3.59
CA LEU A 256 -4.78 6.60 -4.28
C LEU A 256 -5.02 6.61 -5.79
N ASP A 257 -5.11 5.44 -6.41
CA ASP A 257 -5.26 5.30 -7.87
C ASP A 257 -6.68 5.70 -8.34
N LEU A 258 -7.67 5.67 -7.43
CA LEU A 258 -9.06 6.04 -7.72
C LEU A 258 -9.33 7.53 -7.54
N LEU A 259 -8.68 8.14 -6.54
CA LEU A 259 -8.96 9.51 -6.13
C LEU A 259 -7.94 10.52 -6.67
N LEU A 260 -6.82 10.07 -7.23
CA LEU A 260 -5.80 10.95 -7.81
C LEU A 260 -5.66 10.73 -9.33
N PRO A 261 -5.25 11.76 -10.10
CA PRO A 261 -4.95 13.12 -9.66
C PRO A 261 -6.22 13.92 -9.31
N VAL A 262 -6.06 14.90 -8.42
CA VAL A 262 -7.11 15.90 -8.18
C VAL A 262 -7.28 16.71 -9.46
N LYS A 263 -8.45 16.62 -10.07
CA LYS A 263 -8.80 17.44 -11.24
C LYS A 263 -9.27 18.79 -10.72
N VAL A 264 -8.40 19.79 -10.87
CA VAL A 264 -8.74 21.20 -10.62
C VAL A 264 -9.74 21.67 -11.67
#